data_AF-A0A2E5N6T2-F1
#
_entry.id   AF-A0A2E5N6T2-F1
#
_cell.length_a   1.000
_cell.length_b   1.000
_cell.length_c   1.000
_cell.angle_alpha   90.00
_cell.angle_beta   90.00
_cell.angle_gamma   90.00
#
_symmetry.space_group_name_H-M   'P 1'
#
loop_
_entity.id
_entity.type
_entity.pdbx_description
1 polymer ?
#
loop_
_entity_poly.entity_id
_entity_poly.type
_entity_poly.pdbx_seq_one_letter_code
_entity_poly.pdbx_strand_id
1 'polypeptide(L)'
;MSTSSESETHKRIRLAIVRLEKGQPKVVEKGRKVSVAAVAEEAGVSRALIHKDYPDMLERIRGNSNKAIQRQRDEKHEKLKEERFKNRQLREKIVDLTEQRNELASKNATLELENRRLSAILESKNVRVFRGKSGE
;
A
#
# COMPACT_ATOMS: atom_id res chain seq x y z
N MET A 1 -41.34 -3.89 30.74
CA MET A 1 -40.49 -4.86 30.04
C MET A 1 -39.36 -5.24 30.98
N SER A 2 -39.40 -6.47 31.50
CA SER A 2 -38.57 -6.99 32.59
C SER A 2 -37.09 -6.93 32.26
N THR A 3 -36.34 -6.09 32.96
CA THR A 3 -34.87 -6.17 33.00
C THR A 3 -34.50 -7.42 33.78
N SER A 4 -34.26 -8.54 33.10
CA SER A 4 -33.64 -9.70 33.74
C SER A 4 -32.29 -9.25 34.30
N SER A 5 -32.06 -9.56 35.57
CA SER A 5 -30.76 -9.35 36.20
C SER A 5 -29.73 -10.21 35.46
N GLU A 6 -29.00 -9.59 34.54
CA GLU A 6 -27.91 -10.23 33.84
C GLU A 6 -26.94 -10.86 34.84
N SER A 7 -26.59 -12.13 34.63
CA SER A 7 -25.72 -12.88 35.56
C SER A 7 -24.40 -12.14 35.73
N GLU A 8 -23.82 -12.20 36.93
CA GLU A 8 -22.54 -11.52 37.20
C GLU A 8 -21.45 -11.97 36.21
N THR A 9 -21.45 -13.25 35.86
CA THR A 9 -20.53 -13.84 34.88
C THR A 9 -20.71 -13.23 33.50
N HIS A 10 -21.94 -13.07 33.04
CA HIS A 10 -22.24 -12.44 31.77
C HIS A 10 -21.79 -10.96 31.75
N LYS A 11 -22.01 -10.22 32.85
CA LYS A 11 -21.50 -8.85 33.00
C LYS A 11 -19.97 -8.79 32.93
N ARG A 12 -19.28 -9.71 33.61
CA ARG A 12 -17.81 -9.79 33.60
C ARG A 12 -17.27 -10.05 32.20
N ILE A 13 -17.86 -11.01 31.47
CA ILE A 13 -17.50 -11.33 30.08
C ILE A 13 -17.73 -10.12 29.17
N ARG A 14 -18.91 -9.48 29.27
CA ARG A 14 -19.23 -8.30 28.46
C ARG A 14 -18.25 -7.15 28.70
N LEU A 15 -17.93 -6.86 29.96
CA LEU A 15 -16.96 -5.82 30.31
C LEU A 15 -15.55 -6.17 29.82
N ALA A 16 -15.14 -7.43 29.91
CA ALA A 16 -13.86 -7.90 29.37
C ALA A 16 -13.76 -7.69 27.85
N ILE A 17 -14.83 -8.02 27.10
CA ILE A 17 -14.90 -7.75 25.66
C ILE A 17 -14.73 -6.25 25.38
N VAL A 18 -15.46 -5.39 26.07
CA VAL A 18 -15.39 -3.92 25.87
C VAL A 18 -14.01 -3.37 26.21
N ARG A 19 -13.36 -3.86 27.27
CA ARG A 19 -12.00 -3.44 27.64
C ARG A 19 -10.99 -3.81 26.57
N LEU A 20 -11.08 -5.02 26.03
CA LEU A 20 -10.22 -5.47 24.94
C LEU A 20 -10.49 -4.72 23.63
N GLU A 21 -11.76 -4.42 23.32
CA GLU A 21 -12.16 -3.57 22.19
C GLU A 21 -11.55 -2.16 22.29
N LYS A 22 -11.52 -1.58 23.51
CA LYS A 22 -10.95 -0.24 23.77
C LYS A 22 -9.44 -0.24 24.00
N GLY A 23 -8.78 -1.39 23.99
CA GLY A 23 -7.34 -1.51 24.24
C GLY A 23 -6.93 -1.17 25.69
N GLN A 24 -7.85 -1.27 26.64
CA GLN A 24 -7.62 -1.03 28.07
C GLN A 24 -7.86 -2.31 28.90
N PRO A 25 -7.14 -3.42 28.61
CA PRO A 25 -7.22 -4.61 29.45
C PRO A 25 -6.63 -4.35 30.84
N LYS A 26 -7.18 -5.02 31.85
CA LYS A 26 -6.69 -4.94 33.24
C LYS A 26 -5.77 -6.11 33.60
N VAL A 27 -6.03 -7.28 33.04
CA VAL A 27 -5.33 -8.54 33.38
C VAL A 27 -4.39 -8.94 32.24
N VAL A 28 -4.86 -8.91 31.00
CA VAL A 28 -4.05 -9.26 29.82
C VAL A 28 -3.22 -8.08 29.32
N GLU A 29 -2.16 -8.38 28.57
CA GLU A 29 -1.26 -7.39 28.00
C GLU A 29 -1.98 -6.37 27.09
N LYS A 30 -1.55 -5.11 27.16
CA LYS A 30 -2.05 -4.04 26.30
C LYS A 30 -1.70 -4.36 24.83
N GLY A 31 -2.69 -4.29 23.96
CA GLY A 31 -2.53 -4.59 22.52
C GLY A 31 -2.82 -6.04 22.12
N ARG A 32 -3.20 -6.91 23.06
CA ARG A 32 -3.67 -8.27 22.75
C ARG A 32 -4.94 -8.20 21.87
N LYS A 33 -5.02 -9.05 20.84
CA LYS A 33 -6.19 -9.14 19.96
C LYS A 33 -7.42 -9.65 20.73
N VAL A 34 -8.59 -9.10 20.42
CA VAL A 34 -9.88 -9.59 20.93
C VAL A 34 -10.08 -11.03 20.46
N SER A 35 -9.95 -11.98 21.38
CA SER A 35 -10.07 -13.43 21.13
C SER A 35 -10.71 -14.09 22.33
N VAL A 36 -11.31 -15.27 22.14
CA VAL A 36 -11.97 -16.00 23.23
C VAL A 36 -11.02 -16.29 24.38
N ALA A 37 -9.75 -16.60 24.05
CA ALA A 37 -8.69 -16.78 25.02
C ALA A 37 -8.44 -15.51 25.85
N ALA A 38 -8.23 -14.37 25.20
CA ALA A 38 -7.96 -13.11 25.87
C ALA A 38 -9.16 -12.64 26.72
N VAL A 39 -10.38 -12.84 26.22
CA VAL A 39 -11.61 -12.48 26.96
C VAL A 39 -11.79 -13.36 28.19
N ALA A 40 -11.53 -14.67 28.08
CA ALA A 40 -11.61 -15.61 29.19
C ALA A 40 -10.62 -15.26 30.31
N GLU A 41 -9.37 -14.96 29.93
CA GLU A 41 -8.32 -14.52 30.86
C GLU A 41 -8.65 -13.17 31.52
N GLU A 42 -9.16 -12.19 30.77
CA GLU A 42 -9.57 -10.88 31.29
C GLU A 42 -10.80 -10.93 32.21
N ALA A 43 -11.74 -11.84 31.93
CA ALA A 43 -12.94 -12.03 32.75
C ALA A 43 -12.73 -13.01 33.93
N GLY A 44 -11.59 -13.72 33.99
CA GLY A 44 -11.31 -14.74 34.98
C GLY A 44 -12.23 -15.97 34.88
N VAL A 45 -12.64 -16.32 33.66
CA VAL A 45 -13.54 -17.47 33.39
C VAL A 45 -12.87 -18.49 32.49
N SER A 46 -13.35 -19.74 32.51
CA SER A 46 -12.87 -20.76 31.58
C SER A 46 -13.35 -20.50 30.15
N ARG A 47 -12.50 -20.79 29.17
CA ARG A 47 -12.85 -20.73 27.74
C ARG A 47 -14.05 -21.62 27.41
N ALA A 48 -14.12 -22.80 28.04
CA ALA A 48 -15.21 -23.76 27.84
C ALA A 48 -16.57 -23.18 28.27
N LEU A 49 -16.58 -22.37 29.32
CA LEU A 49 -17.79 -21.70 29.83
C LEU A 49 -18.38 -20.74 28.79
N ILE A 50 -17.52 -19.94 28.15
CA ILE A 50 -17.96 -19.00 27.10
C ILE A 50 -18.51 -19.77 25.90
N HIS A 51 -17.86 -20.86 25.51
CA HIS A 51 -18.30 -21.65 24.36
C HIS A 51 -19.63 -22.38 24.58
N LYS A 52 -19.90 -22.86 25.79
CA LYS A 52 -21.08 -23.67 26.12
C LYS A 52 -22.28 -22.83 26.54
N ASP A 53 -22.07 -21.90 27.47
CA ASP A 53 -23.15 -21.23 28.20
C ASP A 53 -23.40 -19.80 27.70
N TYR A 54 -22.48 -19.22 26.91
CA TYR A 54 -22.56 -17.84 26.41
C TYR A 54 -22.28 -17.72 24.89
N PRO A 55 -23.08 -18.38 24.03
CA PRO A 55 -22.90 -18.36 22.58
C PRO A 55 -23.07 -16.95 21.97
N ASP A 56 -23.91 -16.12 22.55
CA ASP A 56 -24.14 -14.72 22.16
C ASP A 56 -22.86 -13.86 22.28
N MET A 57 -22.13 -14.02 23.39
CA MET A 57 -20.85 -13.35 23.61
C MET A 57 -19.76 -13.90 22.68
N LEU A 58 -19.81 -15.20 22.39
CA LEU A 58 -18.89 -15.83 21.44
C LEU A 58 -19.06 -15.24 20.02
N GLU A 59 -20.30 -15.05 19.57
CA GLU A 59 -20.60 -14.41 18.29
C GLU A 59 -20.07 -12.99 18.22
N ARG A 60 -20.23 -12.21 19.30
CA ARG A 60 -19.68 -10.85 19.37
C ARG A 60 -18.16 -10.83 19.22
N ILE A 61 -17.45 -11.73 19.91
CA ILE A 61 -15.99 -11.86 19.83
C ILE A 61 -15.57 -12.21 18.38
N ARG A 62 -16.26 -13.16 17.75
CA ARG A 62 -15.99 -13.59 16.37
C ARG A 62 -16.31 -12.50 15.34
N GLY A 63 -17.41 -11.76 15.53
CA GLY A 63 -17.80 -10.66 14.68
C GLY A 63 -16.74 -9.55 14.66
N ASN A 64 -16.13 -9.25 15.82
CA ASN A 64 -15.06 -8.27 15.92
C ASN A 64 -13.76 -8.73 15.27
N SER A 65 -13.37 -10.00 15.45
CA SER A 65 -12.19 -10.54 14.77
C SER A 65 -12.35 -10.50 13.25
N ASN A 66 -13.53 -10.80 12.73
CA ASN A 66 -13.82 -10.76 11.29
C ASN A 66 -13.73 -9.33 10.74
N LYS A 67 -14.28 -8.34 11.46
CA LYS A 67 -14.18 -6.92 11.08
C LYS A 67 -12.73 -6.42 11.05
N ALA A 68 -11.91 -6.82 12.02
CA ALA A 68 -10.50 -6.45 12.05
C ALA A 68 -9.72 -7.05 10.87
N ILE A 69 -9.98 -8.32 10.54
CA ILE A 69 -9.39 -8.99 9.37
C ILE A 69 -9.84 -8.31 8.07
N GLN A 70 -11.12 -7.97 7.96
CA GLN A 70 -11.67 -7.30 6.78
C GLN A 70 -11.02 -5.93 6.57
N ARG A 71 -10.92 -5.10 7.62
CA ARG A 71 -10.21 -3.81 7.56
C ARG A 71 -8.75 -3.96 7.11
N GLN A 72 -8.02 -4.91 7.70
CA GLN A 72 -6.63 -5.15 7.33
C GLN A 72 -6.50 -5.58 5.85
N ARG A 73 -7.42 -6.41 5.37
CA ARG A 73 -7.45 -6.87 3.98
C ARG A 73 -7.74 -5.70 3.03
N ASP A 74 -8.74 -4.88 3.36
CA ASP A 74 -9.16 -3.75 2.54
C ASP A 74 -8.04 -2.69 2.47
N GLU A 75 -7.38 -2.38 3.59
CA GLU A 75 -6.19 -1.52 3.62
C GLU A 75 -5.05 -2.04 2.74
N LYS A 76 -4.77 -3.35 2.78
CA LYS A 76 -3.75 -3.98 1.93
C LYS A 76 -4.14 -3.91 0.45
N HIS A 77 -5.42 -4.09 0.14
CA HIS A 77 -5.91 -4.01 -1.23
C HIS A 77 -5.81 -2.59 -1.80
N GLU A 78 -6.19 -1.57 -1.03
CA GLU A 78 -6.07 -0.18 -1.48
C GLU A 78 -4.59 0.20 -1.69
N LYS A 79 -3.69 -0.14 -0.75
CA LYS A 79 -2.24 0.07 -0.93
C LYS A 79 -1.72 -0.63 -2.18
N LEU A 80 -2.11 -1.88 -2.42
CA LEU A 80 -1.70 -2.62 -3.62
C LEU A 80 -2.22 -1.95 -4.91
N LYS A 81 -3.43 -1.42 -4.89
CA LYS A 81 -4.03 -0.72 -6.02
C LYS A 81 -3.30 0.58 -6.32
N GLU A 82 -2.97 1.37 -5.30
CA GLU A 82 -2.18 2.59 -5.42
C GLU A 82 -0.79 2.30 -6.00
N GLU A 83 -0.08 1.31 -5.46
CA GLU A 83 1.25 0.93 -5.96
C GLU A 83 1.20 0.41 -7.39
N ARG A 84 0.18 -0.37 -7.76
CA ARG A 84 -0.04 -0.79 -9.15
C ARG A 84 -0.30 0.38 -10.08
N PHE A 85 -1.05 1.38 -9.63
CA PHE A 85 -1.31 2.58 -10.41
C PHE A 85 -0.03 3.38 -10.64
N LYS A 86 0.75 3.65 -9.59
CA LYS A 86 2.07 4.30 -9.69
C LYS A 86 3.01 3.53 -10.63
N ASN A 87 3.04 2.20 -10.51
CA ASN A 87 3.91 1.37 -11.35
C ASN A 87 3.55 1.46 -12.83
N ARG A 88 2.25 1.53 -13.17
CA ARG A 88 1.81 1.75 -14.55
C ARG A 88 2.28 3.10 -15.08
N GLN A 89 2.06 4.17 -14.33
CA GLN A 89 2.52 5.52 -14.72
C GLN A 89 4.04 5.58 -14.90
N LEU A 90 4.80 4.94 -14.02
CA LEU A 90 6.26 4.88 -14.14
C LEU A 90 6.71 4.10 -15.38
N ARG A 91 6.01 3.02 -15.74
CA ARG A 91 6.31 2.25 -16.96
C ARG A 91 6.03 3.06 -18.22
N GLU A 92 4.90 3.75 -18.27
CA GLU A 92 4.55 4.66 -19.38
C GLU A 92 5.63 5.74 -19.53
N LYS A 93 6.00 6.39 -18.42
CA LYS A 93 7.05 7.41 -18.42
C LYS A 93 8.42 6.88 -18.85
N ILE A 94 8.77 5.64 -18.51
CA ILE A 94 10.00 5.00 -18.98
C ILE A 94 9.98 4.83 -20.49
N VAL A 95 8.85 4.39 -21.07
CA VAL A 95 8.71 4.24 -22.52
C VAL A 95 8.89 5.60 -23.20
N ASP A 96 8.12 6.61 -22.78
CA ASP A 96 8.18 7.96 -23.36
C ASP A 96 9.60 8.55 -23.30
N LEU A 97 10.27 8.45 -22.14
CA LEU A 97 11.63 8.96 -21.97
C LEU A 97 12.65 8.18 -22.80
N THR A 98 12.45 6.88 -23.00
CA THR A 98 13.33 6.05 -23.82
C THR A 98 13.19 6.41 -25.29
N GLU A 99 11.97 6.66 -25.76
CA GLU A 99 11.70 7.14 -27.12
C GLU A 99 12.34 8.51 -27.37
N GLN A 100 12.10 9.48 -26.48
CA GLN A 100 12.73 10.81 -26.57
C GLN A 100 14.26 10.73 -26.58
N ARG A 101 14.84 9.88 -25.72
CA ARG A 101 16.30 9.68 -25.68
C ARG A 101 16.80 9.11 -27.00
N ASN A 102 16.10 8.14 -27.60
CA ASN A 102 16.52 7.52 -28.85
C ASN A 102 16.44 8.53 -30.02
N GLU A 103 15.40 9.36 -30.08
CA GLU A 103 15.30 10.43 -31.07
C GLU A 103 16.44 11.45 -30.93
N LEU A 104 16.72 11.89 -29.70
CA LEU A 104 17.82 12.81 -29.43
C LEU A 104 19.17 12.19 -29.77
N ALA A 105 19.38 10.92 -29.45
CA ALA A 105 20.61 10.20 -29.80
C ALA A 105 20.81 10.13 -31.31
N SER A 106 19.74 9.86 -32.08
CA SER A 106 19.80 9.84 -33.55
C SER A 106 20.16 11.23 -34.12
N LYS A 107 19.49 12.28 -33.66
CA LYS A 107 19.78 13.67 -34.07
C LYS A 107 21.20 14.10 -33.69
N ASN A 108 21.66 13.71 -32.50
CA ASN A 108 23.01 14.01 -32.06
C ASN A 108 24.04 13.29 -32.94
N ALA A 109 23.81 12.02 -33.29
CA ALA A 109 24.71 11.28 -34.17
C ALA A 109 24.83 11.95 -35.56
N THR A 110 23.72 12.45 -36.13
CA THR A 110 23.77 13.17 -37.41
C THR A 110 24.52 14.50 -37.28
N LEU A 111 24.24 15.27 -36.23
CA LEU A 111 24.91 16.56 -35.98
C LEU A 111 26.41 16.37 -35.71
N GLU A 112 26.80 15.32 -35.01
CA GLU A 112 28.21 14.99 -34.82
C GLU A 112 28.91 14.70 -36.16
N LEU A 113 28.24 14.00 -37.07
CA LEU A 113 28.79 13.68 -38.39
C LEU A 113 28.95 14.94 -39.25
N GLU A 114 27.95 15.82 -39.24
CA GLU A 114 28.01 17.14 -39.89
C GLU A 114 29.10 18.02 -39.29
N ASN A 115 29.20 18.10 -37.96
CA ASN A 115 30.24 18.87 -37.28
C ASN A 115 31.63 18.35 -37.64
N ARG A 116 31.85 17.04 -37.63
CA ARG A 116 33.13 16.44 -38.07
C ARG A 116 33.45 16.82 -39.51
N ARG A 117 32.46 16.76 -40.41
CA ARG A 117 32.63 17.17 -41.82
C ARG A 117 33.00 18.65 -41.93
N LEU A 118 32.31 19.53 -41.24
CA LEU A 118 32.56 20.97 -41.26
C LEU A 118 33.93 21.32 -40.67
N SER A 119 34.29 20.72 -39.53
CA SER A 119 35.61 20.89 -38.92
C SER A 119 36.72 20.43 -39.85
N ALA A 120 36.58 19.28 -40.52
CA ALA A 120 37.55 18.81 -41.50
C ALA A 120 37.72 19.79 -42.68
N ILE A 121 36.63 20.40 -43.17
CA ILE A 121 36.70 21.43 -44.21
C ILE A 121 37.47 22.66 -43.70
N LEU A 122 37.19 23.13 -42.48
CA LEU A 122 37.86 24.30 -41.89
C LEU A 122 39.36 24.06 -41.63
N GLU A 123 39.75 22.88 -41.16
CA GLU A 123 41.14 22.52 -40.88
C GLU A 123 41.96 22.31 -42.16
N SER A 124 41.31 21.91 -43.26
CA SER A 124 41.98 21.67 -44.53
C SER A 124 42.39 22.98 -45.23
N LYS A 125 43.70 23.21 -45.35
CA LYS A 125 44.26 24.41 -46.01
C LYS A 125 43.95 24.50 -47.52
N ASN A 126 43.54 23.39 -48.14
CA ASN A 126 43.45 23.23 -49.60
C ASN A 126 42.00 23.14 -50.12
N VAL A 127 40.97 23.25 -49.26
CA VAL A 127 39.56 23.17 -49.65
C VAL A 127 38.93 24.55 -49.55
N ARG A 128 38.35 25.04 -50.65
CA ARG A 128 37.55 26.28 -50.67
C ARG A 128 36.07 25.93 -50.90
N VAL A 129 35.19 26.45 -50.07
CA VAL A 129 33.73 26.28 -50.23
C VAL A 129 33.28 27.05 -51.48
N PHE A 130 32.82 26.31 -52.50
CA PHE A 130 32.26 26.91 -53.70
C PHE A 130 30.83 27.41 -53.40
N ARG A 131 30.67 28.71 -53.19
CA ARG A 131 29.34 29.33 -53.11
C ARG A 131 28.81 29.50 -54.53
N GLY A 132 27.93 28.59 -54.95
CA GLY A 132 27.19 28.75 -56.20
C GLY A 132 26.40 30.06 -56.19
N LYS A 133 26.34 30.75 -57.34
CA LYS A 133 25.66 32.04 -57.52
C LYS A 133 24.27 32.02 -56.87
N SER A 134 24.04 32.93 -55.92
CA SER A 134 22.69 33.31 -55.50
C SER A 134 21.97 33.86 -56.74
N GLY A 135 20.97 33.13 -57.21
CA GLY A 135 20.11 33.59 -58.29
C GLY A 135 19.44 34.90 -57.91
N GLU A 136 19.61 35.90 -58.78
CA GLU A 136 18.72 37.07 -58.89
C GLU A 136 17.32 36.64 -59.35
#